data_AF-A0A960H470-F1
#
_entry.id   AF-A0A960H470-F1
#
_cell.length_a   1.000
_cell.length_b   1.000
_cell.length_c   1.000
_cell.angle_alpha   90.00
_cell.angle_beta   90.00
_cell.angle_gamma   90.00
#
_symmetry.space_group_name_H-M   'P 1'
#
loop_
_entity.id
_entity.type
_entity.pdbx_description
1 polymer ?
#
loop_
_entity_poly.entity_id
_entity_poly.type
_entity_poly.pdbx_seq_one_letter_code
_entity_poly.pdbx_strand_id
1 'polypeptide(L)'
;LLDIAQDFVVGDESCLPCDPLDFIAAQVQDDIVLLDQRDDDLFADAGVVTFSAGWSFGFDVGMTFLEIHGPVPGLRESGVITRARDFLMRLQPNQIYRRTNWSMTIGRTLDVSVETLADRAAARAALDGLDDEAFGRVLHLRVEVQHLIRLAESGAICFLIRTYLLPLADVAGVDEWRVRMAAVLAELPEEIAGYKGISGYRNRVVSWLRSRG
;
A
#
# COMPACT_ATOMS: atom_id res chain seq x y z
N LEU A 1 -20.85 7.55 12.34
CA LEU A 1 -20.15 7.46 11.05
C LEU A 1 -20.58 6.25 10.24
N LEU A 2 -21.01 5.14 10.85
CA LEU A 2 -21.70 4.04 10.14
C LEU A 2 -23.07 3.64 10.71
N ASP A 3 -23.44 4.12 11.90
CA ASP A 3 -24.72 3.81 12.59
C ASP A 3 -25.02 2.30 12.69
N ILE A 4 -23.97 1.50 12.84
CA ILE A 4 -24.05 0.04 12.98
C ILE A 4 -24.24 -0.30 14.45
N ALA A 5 -25.29 -1.06 14.74
CA ALA A 5 -25.49 -1.79 15.99
C ALA A 5 -25.73 -3.27 15.64
N GLN A 6 -24.83 -4.14 16.08
CA GLN A 6 -24.87 -5.58 15.77
C GLN A 6 -24.61 -6.37 17.04
N ASP A 7 -25.59 -7.19 17.43
CA ASP A 7 -25.41 -8.23 18.44
C ASP A 7 -24.94 -9.50 17.73
N PHE A 8 -23.84 -10.11 18.19
CA PHE A 8 -23.28 -11.31 17.59
C PHE A 8 -22.53 -12.14 18.64
N VAL A 9 -22.24 -13.40 18.31
CA VAL A 9 -21.50 -14.35 19.12
C VAL A 9 -20.18 -14.67 18.41
N VAL A 10 -19.06 -14.48 19.13
CA VAL A 10 -17.72 -14.78 18.58
C VAL A 10 -17.64 -16.27 18.20
N GLY A 11 -17.24 -16.54 16.95
CA GLY A 11 -17.12 -17.89 16.41
C GLY A 11 -18.40 -18.48 15.81
N ASP A 12 -19.53 -17.77 15.87
CA ASP A 12 -20.77 -18.15 15.16
C ASP A 12 -20.98 -17.22 13.97
N GLU A 13 -20.56 -17.64 12.78
CA GLU A 13 -20.70 -16.80 11.57
C GLU A 13 -22.16 -16.55 11.18
N SER A 14 -23.10 -17.40 11.63
CA SER A 14 -24.51 -17.28 11.27
C SER A 14 -25.22 -16.07 11.88
N CYS A 15 -24.60 -15.44 12.88
CA CYS A 15 -25.12 -14.21 13.49
C CYS A 15 -24.53 -12.92 12.88
N LEU A 16 -23.69 -13.03 11.84
CA LEU A 16 -23.22 -11.90 11.04
C LEU A 16 -23.95 -11.84 9.68
N PRO A 17 -24.12 -10.64 9.10
CA PRO A 17 -24.78 -10.50 7.80
C PRO A 17 -23.93 -10.96 6.61
N CYS A 18 -22.64 -11.21 6.82
CA CYS A 18 -21.67 -11.66 5.82
C CYS A 18 -20.50 -12.38 6.52
N ASP A 19 -19.48 -12.77 5.76
CA ASP A 19 -18.24 -13.32 6.29
C ASP A 19 -17.63 -12.39 7.37
N PRO A 20 -17.03 -12.91 8.45
CA PRO A 20 -16.46 -12.11 9.52
C PRO A 20 -15.36 -11.13 9.08
N LEU A 21 -14.51 -11.53 8.13
CA LEU A 21 -13.44 -10.69 7.63
C LEU A 21 -14.01 -9.56 6.76
N ASP A 22 -14.98 -9.86 5.90
CA ASP A 22 -15.73 -8.85 5.13
C ASP A 22 -16.44 -7.85 6.07
N PHE A 23 -17.08 -8.37 7.12
CA PHE A 23 -17.82 -7.56 8.08
C PHE A 23 -16.93 -6.52 8.75
N ILE A 24 -15.76 -6.92 9.26
CA ILE A 24 -14.86 -5.98 9.93
C ILE A 24 -14.10 -5.10 8.94
N ALA A 25 -13.72 -5.63 7.76
CA ALA A 25 -13.01 -4.87 6.73
C ALA A 25 -13.85 -3.69 6.19
N ALA A 26 -15.17 -3.85 6.10
CA ALA A 26 -16.09 -2.77 5.71
C ALA A 26 -16.18 -1.62 6.74
N GLN A 27 -15.62 -1.81 7.94
CA GLN A 27 -15.71 -0.86 9.07
C GLN A 27 -14.35 -0.26 9.47
N VAL A 28 -13.26 -0.74 8.87
CA VAL A 28 -11.93 -0.15 9.00
C VAL A 28 -11.52 0.50 7.67
N GLN A 29 -10.48 1.34 7.66
CA GLN A 29 -10.01 1.97 6.41
C GLN A 29 -8.70 1.33 5.91
N ASP A 30 -8.31 0.22 6.51
CA ASP A 30 -7.09 -0.51 6.24
C ASP A 30 -7.46 -1.65 5.28
N ASP A 31 -6.65 -1.85 4.23
CA ASP A 31 -6.67 -3.17 3.58
C ASP A 31 -6.08 -4.19 4.57
N ILE A 32 -6.60 -5.41 4.55
CA ILE A 32 -6.22 -6.47 5.48
C ILE A 32 -5.68 -7.65 4.70
N VAL A 33 -4.49 -8.12 5.07
CA VAL A 33 -3.96 -9.42 4.62
C VAL A 33 -3.65 -10.26 5.86
N LEU A 34 -4.11 -11.50 5.86
CA LEU A 34 -3.81 -12.49 6.88
C LEU A 34 -2.78 -13.47 6.29
N LEU A 35 -1.59 -13.49 6.87
CA LEU A 35 -0.56 -14.44 6.52
C LEU A 35 -0.65 -15.65 7.46
N ASP A 36 -0.94 -16.82 6.91
CA ASP A 36 -0.81 -18.07 7.65
C ASP A 36 0.65 -18.47 7.77
N GLN A 37 1.02 -19.04 8.91
CA GLN A 37 2.37 -19.53 9.17
C GLN A 37 2.37 -21.05 9.21
N ARG A 38 2.80 -21.68 8.12
CA ARG A 38 2.89 -23.14 7.96
C ARG A 38 4.13 -23.50 7.15
N ASP A 39 4.57 -24.76 7.25
CA ASP A 39 5.68 -25.30 6.46
C ASP A 39 6.94 -24.40 6.48
N ASP A 40 7.24 -23.86 7.67
CA ASP A 40 8.32 -22.92 7.94
C ASP A 40 8.29 -21.62 7.12
N ASP A 41 7.17 -21.23 6.50
CA ASP A 41 6.97 -20.01 5.71
C ASP A 41 5.69 -19.24 6.09
N LEU A 42 5.48 -18.11 5.42
CA LEU A 42 4.29 -17.28 5.49
C LEU A 42 3.55 -17.31 4.15
N PHE A 43 2.26 -17.57 4.17
CA PHE A 43 1.39 -17.65 2.99
C PHE A 43 0.27 -16.62 3.08
N ALA A 44 0.01 -15.87 2.01
CA ALA A 44 -1.11 -14.93 1.98
C ALA A 44 -2.41 -15.67 1.64
N ASP A 45 -3.13 -16.13 2.66
CA ASP A 45 -4.25 -17.06 2.47
C ASP A 45 -5.62 -16.41 2.55
N ALA A 46 -5.72 -15.28 3.25
CA ALA A 46 -6.98 -14.54 3.39
C ALA A 46 -6.71 -13.04 3.46
N GLY A 47 -7.69 -12.25 3.04
CA GLY A 47 -7.54 -10.80 3.02
C GLY A 47 -8.70 -10.10 2.33
N VAL A 48 -8.88 -8.84 2.68
CA VAL A 48 -9.75 -7.89 1.99
C VAL A 48 -8.87 -6.74 1.55
N VAL A 49 -8.60 -6.69 0.25
CA VAL A 49 -7.67 -5.74 -0.36
C VAL A 49 -8.41 -5.02 -1.49
N THR A 50 -8.70 -3.75 -1.27
CA THR A 50 -9.51 -2.92 -2.16
C THR A 50 -8.76 -1.67 -2.62
N PHE A 51 -7.63 -1.34 -2.00
CA PHE A 51 -6.84 -0.15 -2.29
C PHE A 51 -5.42 -0.48 -2.72
N SER A 52 -5.13 -1.66 -3.27
CA SER A 52 -3.75 -2.09 -3.55
C SER A 52 -2.98 -1.12 -4.47
N ALA A 53 -1.65 -1.10 -4.28
CA ALA A 53 -0.74 -0.23 -5.00
C ALA A 53 -0.05 -0.93 -6.19
N GLY A 54 -0.81 -1.27 -7.24
CA GLY A 54 -0.25 -1.89 -8.46
C GLY A 54 -0.05 -3.40 -8.38
N TRP A 55 -0.76 -4.08 -7.48
CA TRP A 55 -0.76 -5.54 -7.32
C TRP A 55 -2.20 -6.05 -7.14
N SER A 56 -2.42 -7.36 -7.24
CA SER A 56 -3.75 -7.98 -7.09
C SER A 56 -3.68 -9.03 -5.99
N PHE A 57 -4.56 -8.92 -4.99
CA PHE A 57 -4.66 -9.97 -3.98
C PHE A 57 -5.18 -11.28 -4.59
N GLY A 58 -6.09 -11.21 -5.57
CA GLY A 58 -6.58 -12.40 -6.26
C GLY A 58 -5.49 -13.19 -7.00
N PHE A 59 -4.42 -12.53 -7.45
CA PHE A 59 -3.25 -13.22 -8.00
C PHE A 59 -2.31 -13.78 -6.92
N ASP A 60 -2.24 -13.13 -5.76
CA ASP A 60 -1.27 -13.44 -4.71
C ASP A 60 -1.78 -14.46 -3.68
N VAL A 61 -3.09 -14.74 -3.65
CA VAL A 61 -3.68 -15.71 -2.71
C VAL A 61 -3.01 -17.08 -2.83
N GLY A 62 -2.58 -17.61 -1.68
CA GLY A 62 -1.90 -18.90 -1.56
C GLY A 62 -0.40 -18.87 -1.90
N MET A 63 0.15 -17.73 -2.32
CA MET A 63 1.59 -17.57 -2.55
C MET A 63 2.35 -17.39 -1.23
N THR A 64 3.61 -17.82 -1.22
CA THR A 64 4.56 -17.56 -0.14
C THR A 64 5.01 -16.10 -0.09
N PHE A 65 5.51 -15.68 1.06
CA PHE A 65 6.09 -14.34 1.24
C PHE A 65 7.17 -14.02 0.20
N LEU A 66 7.98 -14.99 -0.19
CA LEU A 66 9.04 -14.78 -1.19
C LEU A 66 8.51 -14.68 -2.62
N GLU A 67 7.42 -15.38 -2.94
CA GLU A 67 6.77 -15.34 -4.26
C GLU A 67 6.07 -14.00 -4.49
N ILE A 68 5.28 -13.53 -3.51
CA ILE A 68 4.57 -12.24 -3.57
C ILE A 68 5.55 -11.08 -3.77
N HIS A 69 6.73 -11.15 -3.14
CA HIS A 69 7.77 -10.12 -3.26
C HIS A 69 8.72 -10.32 -4.45
N GLY A 70 8.52 -11.35 -5.27
CA GLY A 70 9.32 -11.64 -6.46
C GLY A 70 9.46 -10.47 -7.46
N PRO A 71 8.41 -9.66 -7.72
CA PRO A 71 8.50 -8.53 -8.65
C PRO A 71 9.33 -7.33 -8.17
N VAL A 72 9.75 -7.26 -6.91
CA VAL A 72 10.43 -6.06 -6.38
C VAL A 72 11.91 -6.04 -6.79
N PRO A 73 12.39 -5.00 -7.51
CA PRO A 73 13.78 -4.93 -7.98
C PRO A 73 14.81 -4.91 -6.85
N GLY A 74 15.95 -5.57 -7.05
CA GLY A 74 17.09 -5.59 -6.12
C GLY A 74 16.84 -6.28 -4.76
N LEU A 75 15.62 -6.74 -4.51
CA LEU A 75 15.22 -7.16 -3.16
C LEU A 75 15.76 -8.53 -2.77
N ARG A 76 15.86 -9.48 -3.70
CA ARG A 76 16.48 -10.79 -3.48
C ARG A 76 17.97 -10.66 -3.14
N GLU A 77 18.69 -9.82 -3.89
CA GLU A 77 20.14 -9.62 -3.72
C GLU A 77 20.48 -8.91 -2.40
N SER A 78 19.61 -8.01 -1.93
CA SER A 78 19.80 -7.28 -0.67
C SER A 78 19.60 -8.12 0.62
N GLY A 79 18.95 -9.29 0.48
CA GLY A 79 18.50 -10.13 1.61
C GLY A 79 17.45 -9.48 2.52
N VAL A 80 16.90 -8.31 2.15
CA VAL A 80 15.93 -7.58 2.98
C VAL A 80 14.65 -8.38 3.18
N ILE A 81 14.14 -9.03 2.13
CA ILE A 81 12.91 -9.84 2.22
C ILE A 81 13.10 -11.04 3.12
N THR A 82 14.22 -11.76 3.01
CA THR A 82 14.50 -12.90 3.89
C THR A 82 14.55 -12.46 5.36
N ARG A 83 15.24 -11.34 5.65
CA ARG A 83 15.26 -10.79 7.02
C ARG A 83 13.88 -10.36 7.51
N ALA A 84 13.06 -9.77 6.63
CA ALA A 84 11.70 -9.36 6.96
C ALA A 84 10.79 -10.57 7.25
N ARG A 85 10.89 -11.62 6.44
CA ARG A 85 10.22 -12.91 6.66
C ARG A 85 10.63 -13.51 8.00
N ASP A 86 11.93 -13.63 8.26
CA ASP A 86 12.44 -14.22 9.51
C ASP A 86 12.02 -13.42 10.75
N PHE A 87 11.96 -12.10 10.62
CA PHE A 87 11.41 -11.23 11.66
C PHE A 87 9.92 -11.55 11.91
N LEU A 88 9.12 -11.66 10.85
CA LEU A 88 7.69 -11.97 10.96
C LEU A 88 7.42 -13.36 11.52
N MET A 89 8.19 -14.37 11.11
CA MET A 89 8.13 -15.73 11.66
C MET A 89 8.31 -15.77 13.18
N ARG A 90 9.03 -14.79 13.76
CA ARG A 90 9.30 -14.67 15.20
C ARG A 90 8.37 -13.71 15.92
N LEU A 91 7.49 -12.99 15.21
CA LEU A 91 6.60 -12.01 15.80
C LEU A 91 5.69 -12.66 16.86
N GLN A 92 5.67 -12.09 18.07
CA GLN A 92 4.89 -12.60 19.19
C GLN A 92 3.58 -11.81 19.37
N PRO A 93 2.52 -12.42 19.94
CA PRO A 93 1.33 -11.69 20.37
C PRO A 93 1.69 -10.55 21.32
N ASN A 94 0.90 -9.47 21.31
CA ASN A 94 1.13 -8.22 22.06
C ASN A 94 2.35 -7.39 21.63
N GLN A 95 3.06 -7.78 20.57
CA GLN A 95 4.05 -6.93 19.91
C GLN A 95 3.47 -6.39 18.60
N ILE A 96 3.38 -5.07 18.50
CA ILE A 96 2.88 -4.38 17.31
C ILE A 96 4.03 -3.62 16.69
N TYR A 97 4.35 -3.95 15.45
CA TYR A 97 5.33 -3.23 14.66
C TYR A 97 4.65 -2.47 13.54
N ARG A 98 5.30 -1.38 13.13
CA ARG A 98 4.87 -0.62 11.96
C ARG A 98 6.02 -0.28 11.05
N ARG A 99 5.72 -0.17 9.76
CA ARG A 99 6.62 0.40 8.74
C ARG A 99 5.83 1.29 7.81
N THR A 100 6.56 2.05 7.00
CA THR A 100 5.96 2.82 5.91
C THR A 100 6.39 2.26 4.56
N ASN A 101 5.46 2.26 3.63
CA ASN A 101 5.73 2.17 2.19
C ASN A 101 5.18 3.43 1.52
N TRP A 102 5.71 3.79 0.35
CA TRP A 102 5.26 4.98 -0.37
C TRP A 102 5.31 4.81 -1.88
N SER A 103 4.44 5.54 -2.57
CA SER A 103 4.44 5.70 -4.01
C SER A 103 3.82 7.06 -4.37
N MET A 104 3.44 7.24 -5.63
CA MET A 104 2.68 8.39 -6.10
C MET A 104 1.45 7.92 -6.88
N THR A 105 0.35 8.66 -6.76
CA THR A 105 -0.94 8.32 -7.38
C THR A 105 -1.55 9.55 -8.02
N ILE A 106 -2.29 9.34 -9.12
CA ILE A 106 -3.02 10.40 -9.83
C ILE A 106 -4.45 10.43 -9.31
N GLY A 107 -4.92 11.61 -8.96
CA GLY A 107 -6.22 11.82 -8.32
C GLY A 107 -6.26 11.26 -6.90
N ARG A 108 -7.47 11.17 -6.36
CA ARG A 108 -7.76 10.59 -5.05
C ARG A 108 -8.15 9.11 -5.14
N THR A 109 -7.64 8.42 -6.16
CA THR A 109 -7.97 7.02 -6.43
C THR A 109 -7.26 6.12 -5.43
N LEU A 110 -8.04 5.41 -4.61
CA LEU A 110 -7.49 4.45 -3.65
C LEU A 110 -7.17 3.10 -4.31
N ASP A 111 -8.08 2.59 -5.14
CA ASP A 111 -7.87 1.37 -5.91
C ASP A 111 -6.97 1.66 -7.12
N VAL A 112 -5.70 1.27 -7.00
CA VAL A 112 -4.74 1.30 -8.12
C VAL A 112 -4.19 -0.08 -8.42
N SER A 113 -5.05 -1.09 -8.22
CA SER A 113 -4.80 -2.50 -8.49
C SER A 113 -4.50 -2.80 -9.97
N VAL A 114 -4.20 -4.07 -10.26
CA VAL A 114 -3.97 -4.54 -11.64
C VAL A 114 -5.30 -4.57 -12.41
N GLU A 115 -6.40 -4.85 -11.71
CA GLU A 115 -7.76 -4.91 -12.21
C GLU A 115 -8.22 -3.58 -12.80
N THR A 116 -7.74 -2.45 -12.27
CA THR A 116 -8.07 -1.09 -12.73
C THR A 116 -7.06 -0.50 -13.73
N LEU A 117 -6.10 -1.29 -14.23
CA LEU A 117 -4.99 -0.77 -15.03
C LEU A 117 -5.44 0.00 -16.29
N ALA A 118 -6.49 -0.46 -16.96
CA ALA A 118 -7.02 0.16 -18.17
C ALA A 118 -7.52 1.60 -17.90
N ASP A 119 -8.24 1.81 -16.80
CA ASP A 119 -8.78 3.12 -16.42
C ASP A 119 -7.66 4.11 -16.06
N ARG A 120 -6.56 3.61 -15.49
CA ARG A 120 -5.42 4.42 -15.05
C ARG A 120 -4.53 4.91 -16.20
N ALA A 121 -4.50 4.20 -17.32
CA ALA A 121 -3.70 4.59 -18.49
C ALA A 121 -4.13 5.95 -19.06
N ALA A 122 -5.44 6.19 -19.15
CA ALA A 122 -5.99 7.46 -19.61
C ALA A 122 -5.63 8.63 -18.68
N ALA A 123 -5.75 8.42 -17.36
CA ALA A 123 -5.37 9.42 -16.36
C ALA A 123 -3.89 9.80 -16.45
N ARG A 124 -3.02 8.83 -16.76
CA ARG A 124 -1.58 9.08 -16.95
C ARG A 124 -1.30 9.94 -18.17
N ALA A 125 -1.93 9.64 -19.31
CA ALA A 125 -1.76 10.40 -20.55
C ALA A 125 -2.24 11.85 -20.42
N ALA A 126 -3.27 12.10 -19.60
CA ALA A 126 -3.81 13.43 -19.39
C ALA A 126 -2.88 14.38 -18.62
N LEU A 127 -1.90 13.85 -17.87
CA LEU A 127 -1.02 14.69 -17.04
C LEU A 127 -0.24 15.72 -17.84
N ASP A 128 0.25 15.36 -19.03
CA ASP A 128 1.12 16.23 -19.84
C ASP A 128 0.40 17.52 -20.29
N GLY A 129 -0.92 17.46 -20.48
CA GLY A 129 -1.74 18.61 -20.86
C GLY A 129 -2.17 19.52 -19.72
N LEU A 130 -1.92 19.15 -18.46
CA LEU A 130 -2.31 19.96 -17.31
C LEU A 130 -1.43 21.20 -17.21
N ASP A 131 -2.02 22.31 -16.75
CA ASP A 131 -1.22 23.41 -16.24
C ASP A 131 -0.57 23.05 -14.89
N ASP A 132 0.25 23.97 -14.42
CA ASP A 132 1.09 23.79 -13.27
C ASP A 132 0.28 23.77 -11.95
N GLU A 133 -0.84 24.48 -11.88
CA GLU A 133 -1.71 24.47 -10.71
C GLU A 133 -2.49 23.15 -10.60
N ALA A 134 -3.11 22.73 -11.71
CA ALA A 134 -3.85 21.48 -11.80
C ALA A 134 -2.94 20.27 -11.56
N PHE A 135 -1.71 20.30 -12.09
CA PHE A 135 -0.72 19.23 -11.89
C PHE A 135 -0.41 19.01 -10.40
N GLY A 136 -0.17 20.08 -9.64
CA GLY A 136 0.12 19.99 -8.21
C GLY A 136 -1.06 19.50 -7.37
N ARG A 137 -2.31 19.78 -7.79
CA ARG A 137 -3.51 19.34 -7.08
C ARG A 137 -3.91 17.90 -7.40
N VAL A 138 -3.67 17.43 -8.63
CA VAL A 138 -4.10 16.10 -9.05
C VAL A 138 -3.12 15.01 -8.62
N LEU A 139 -1.83 15.29 -8.56
CA LEU A 139 -0.84 14.29 -8.19
C LEU A 139 -0.70 14.21 -6.68
N HIS A 140 -0.67 13.01 -6.12
CA HIS A 140 -0.63 12.77 -4.68
C HIS A 140 0.60 11.95 -4.30
N LEU A 141 1.22 12.31 -3.17
CA LEU A 141 2.06 11.39 -2.41
C LEU A 141 1.12 10.36 -1.77
N ARG A 142 1.39 9.08 -2.02
CA ARG A 142 0.68 7.95 -1.42
C ARG A 142 1.57 7.28 -0.39
N VAL A 143 1.11 7.18 0.85
CA VAL A 143 1.83 6.53 1.95
C VAL A 143 0.97 5.43 2.54
N GLU A 144 1.57 4.27 2.75
CA GLU A 144 0.98 3.17 3.50
C GLU A 144 1.64 3.12 4.87
N VAL A 145 0.85 3.26 5.94
CA VAL A 145 1.27 2.92 7.29
C VAL A 145 0.85 1.49 7.54
N GLN A 146 1.83 0.61 7.57
CA GLN A 146 1.61 -0.82 7.61
C GLN A 146 1.84 -1.34 9.03
N HIS A 147 0.86 -2.06 9.59
CA HIS A 147 0.96 -2.70 10.89
C HIS A 147 1.11 -4.21 10.75
N LEU A 148 1.95 -4.80 11.58
CA LEU A 148 2.25 -6.23 11.62
C LEU A 148 1.93 -6.72 13.03
N ILE A 149 0.91 -7.57 13.14
CA ILE A 149 0.33 -8.01 14.42
C ILE A 149 0.19 -9.53 14.38
N ARG A 150 0.71 -10.24 15.39
CA ARG A 150 0.41 -11.67 15.57
C ARG A 150 -0.95 -11.83 16.26
N LEU A 151 -1.89 -12.50 15.61
CA LEU A 151 -3.17 -12.88 16.21
C LEU A 151 -2.95 -14.00 17.23
N ALA A 152 -3.43 -13.81 18.46
CA ALA A 152 -3.13 -14.71 19.57
C ALA A 152 -3.78 -16.09 19.44
N GLU A 153 -5.00 -16.17 18.89
CA GLU A 153 -5.76 -17.41 18.80
C GLU A 153 -5.36 -18.28 17.62
N SER A 154 -5.24 -17.69 16.42
CA SER A 154 -4.89 -18.43 15.19
C SER A 154 -3.39 -18.56 14.97
N GLY A 155 -2.58 -17.68 15.56
CA GLY A 155 -1.16 -17.56 15.23
C GLY A 155 -0.90 -16.91 13.87
N ALA A 156 -1.90 -16.49 13.10
CA ALA A 156 -1.68 -15.79 11.83
C ALA A 156 -1.06 -14.39 12.05
N ILE A 157 -0.38 -13.87 11.04
CA ILE A 157 0.04 -12.46 10.99
C ILE A 157 -1.07 -11.65 10.34
N CYS A 158 -1.65 -10.70 11.08
CA CYS A 158 -2.49 -9.66 10.53
C CYS A 158 -1.61 -8.50 10.03
N PHE A 159 -1.63 -8.30 8.72
CA PHE A 159 -0.98 -7.21 8.01
C PHE A 159 -2.02 -6.18 7.60
N LEU A 160 -2.05 -5.05 8.32
CA LEU A 160 -2.95 -3.93 8.03
C LEU A 160 -2.22 -2.89 7.20
N ILE A 161 -2.84 -2.43 6.12
CA ILE A 161 -2.27 -1.48 5.18
C ILE A 161 -3.14 -0.22 5.17
N ARG A 162 -2.77 0.77 5.99
CA ARG A 162 -3.49 2.04 6.03
C ARG A 162 -2.97 3.01 4.97
N THR A 163 -3.81 3.36 4.01
CA THR A 163 -3.43 4.27 2.92
C THR A 163 -3.79 5.72 3.23
N TYR A 164 -2.81 6.62 3.02
CA TYR A 164 -2.97 8.07 3.05
C TYR A 164 -2.59 8.67 1.70
N LEU A 165 -3.35 9.68 1.26
CA LEU A 165 -3.09 10.45 0.06
C LEU A 165 -2.96 11.94 0.42
N LEU A 166 -1.86 12.57 0.01
CA LEU A 166 -1.63 14.00 0.19
C LEU A 166 -1.29 14.65 -1.16
N PRO A 167 -2.06 15.66 -1.63
CA PRO A 167 -1.74 16.37 -2.87
C PRO A 167 -0.31 16.93 -2.87
N LEU A 168 0.33 16.94 -4.04
CA LEU A 168 1.68 17.48 -4.21
C LEU A 168 1.74 18.97 -3.84
N ALA A 169 0.65 19.72 -4.10
CA ALA A 169 0.48 21.10 -3.68
C ALA A 169 0.57 21.27 -2.15
N ASP A 170 -0.02 20.36 -1.39
CA ASP A 170 0.00 20.40 0.07
C ASP A 170 1.35 19.95 0.61
N VAL A 171 2.01 18.97 -0.04
CA VAL A 171 3.41 18.62 0.24
C VAL A 171 4.32 19.83 0.05
N ALA A 172 4.11 20.58 -1.03
CA ALA A 172 4.90 21.77 -1.35
C ALA A 172 4.67 22.94 -0.38
N GLY A 173 3.54 22.97 0.34
CA GLY A 173 3.27 23.94 1.38
C GLY A 173 4.19 23.82 2.61
N VAL A 174 4.94 22.72 2.74
CA VAL A 174 5.97 22.53 3.76
C VAL A 174 7.35 22.44 3.10
N ASP A 175 8.18 23.47 3.26
CA ASP A 175 9.46 23.59 2.56
C ASP A 175 10.40 22.38 2.74
N GLU A 176 10.50 21.85 3.95
CA GLU A 176 11.34 20.68 4.23
C GLU A 176 10.87 19.44 3.45
N TRP A 177 9.55 19.25 3.33
CA TRP A 177 8.96 18.13 2.61
C TRP A 177 9.15 18.29 1.10
N ARG A 178 8.90 19.51 0.60
CA ARG A 178 9.11 19.89 -0.80
C ARG A 178 10.54 19.60 -1.26
N VAL A 179 11.52 20.13 -0.53
CA VAL A 179 12.95 19.98 -0.85
C VAL A 179 13.37 18.52 -0.79
N ARG A 180 12.98 17.80 0.27
CA ARG A 180 13.33 16.39 0.43
C ARG A 180 12.70 15.51 -0.65
N MET A 181 11.43 15.71 -0.97
CA MET A 181 10.75 14.95 -2.02
C MET A 181 11.38 15.19 -3.39
N ALA A 182 11.73 16.44 -3.70
CA ALA A 182 12.43 16.76 -4.95
C ALA A 182 13.79 16.05 -5.06
N ALA A 183 14.56 15.98 -3.97
CA ALA A 183 15.84 15.27 -3.93
C ALA A 183 15.67 13.75 -4.08
N VAL A 184 14.78 13.14 -3.28
CA VAL A 184 14.50 11.70 -3.34
C VAL A 184 14.04 11.29 -4.74
N LEU A 185 13.13 12.04 -5.35
CA LEU A 185 12.67 11.75 -6.71
C LEU A 185 13.74 12.02 -7.76
N ALA A 186 14.64 12.99 -7.57
CA ALA A 186 15.74 13.21 -8.50
C ALA A 186 16.76 12.05 -8.50
N GLU A 187 16.96 11.41 -7.34
CA GLU A 187 17.99 10.36 -7.15
C GLU A 187 17.45 8.93 -7.13
N LEU A 188 16.12 8.75 -7.16
CA LEU A 188 15.49 7.43 -7.15
C LEU A 188 16.05 6.51 -8.27
N PRO A 189 16.48 5.27 -7.97
CA PRO A 189 16.94 4.35 -9.02
C PRO A 189 15.84 4.11 -10.06
N GLU A 190 16.22 4.03 -11.34
CA GLU A 190 15.24 3.95 -12.43
C GLU A 190 14.38 2.68 -12.36
N GLU A 191 14.95 1.55 -11.94
CA GLU A 191 14.21 0.31 -11.70
C GLU A 191 13.13 0.48 -10.62
N ILE A 192 13.41 1.25 -9.56
CA ILE A 192 12.45 1.53 -8.48
C ILE A 192 11.40 2.53 -8.97
N ALA A 193 11.79 3.53 -9.76
CA ALA A 193 10.85 4.46 -10.38
C ALA A 193 9.90 3.75 -11.34
N GLY A 194 10.40 2.78 -12.11
CA GLY A 194 9.65 1.92 -13.00
C GLY A 194 8.67 1.02 -12.24
N TYR A 195 9.18 0.29 -11.23
CA TYR A 195 8.36 -0.55 -10.35
C TYR A 195 7.23 0.23 -9.66
N LYS A 196 7.50 1.47 -9.19
CA LYS A 196 6.49 2.33 -8.57
C LYS A 196 5.55 3.03 -9.57
N GLY A 197 5.79 2.89 -10.88
CA GLY A 197 4.99 3.53 -11.93
C GLY A 197 5.18 5.05 -12.01
N ILE A 198 6.31 5.58 -11.54
CA ILE A 198 6.58 7.03 -11.41
C ILE A 198 7.33 7.57 -12.63
N SER A 199 8.13 6.75 -13.32
CA SER A 199 9.08 7.19 -14.36
C SER A 199 8.53 8.23 -15.35
N GLY A 200 7.35 7.99 -15.94
CA GLY A 200 6.80 8.87 -16.98
C GLY A 200 6.45 10.32 -16.56
N TYR A 201 6.34 10.65 -15.27
CA TYR A 201 6.09 12.03 -14.81
C TYR A 201 7.15 12.53 -13.82
N ARG A 202 8.12 11.68 -13.46
CA ARG A 202 9.14 11.93 -12.45
C ARG A 202 9.85 13.27 -12.63
N ASN A 203 10.35 13.53 -13.84
CA ASN A 203 11.11 14.75 -14.14
C ASN A 203 10.26 16.00 -14.00
N ARG A 204 8.98 15.93 -14.41
CA ARG A 204 8.04 17.03 -14.26
C ARG A 204 7.76 17.32 -12.78
N VAL A 205 7.57 16.28 -11.96
CA VAL A 205 7.39 16.45 -10.50
C VAL A 205 8.59 17.13 -9.86
N VAL A 206 9.80 16.69 -10.19
CA VAL A 206 11.03 17.29 -9.65
C VAL A 206 11.15 18.76 -10.06
N SER A 207 10.93 19.07 -11.33
CA SER A 207 10.95 20.45 -11.83
C SER A 207 9.91 21.32 -11.12
N TRP A 208 8.69 20.80 -11.01
CA TRP A 208 7.58 21.47 -10.34
C TRP A 208 7.88 21.74 -8.86
N LEU A 209 8.35 20.76 -8.09
CA LEU A 209 8.69 20.97 -6.67
C LEU A 209 9.80 22.01 -6.46
N ARG A 210 10.76 22.09 -7.40
CA ARG A 210 11.85 23.06 -7.37
C ARG A 210 11.41 24.48 -7.72
N SER A 211 10.36 24.65 -8.53
CA SER A 211 9.84 25.98 -8.90
C SER A 211 8.89 26.61 -7.88
N ARG A 212 8.48 25.86 -6.84
CA ARG A 212 7.52 26.28 -5.80
C ARG A 212 8.16 26.82 -4.52
N GLY A 213 9.49 26.94 -4.49
CA GLY A 213 10.25 27.49 -3.37
C GLY A 213 10.70 28.92 -3.58
#